data_AF-A0A8J9S4N9-F1
#
_entry.id   AF-A0A8J9S4N9-F1
#
_cell.length_a   1.000
_cell.length_b   1.000
_cell.length_c   1.000
_cell.angle_alpha   90.00
_cell.angle_beta   90.00
_cell.angle_gamma   90.00
#
_symmetry.space_group_name_H-M   'P 1'
#
loop_
_entity.id
_entity.type
_entity.pdbx_description
1 polymer ?
#
loop_
_entity_poly.entity_id
_entity_poly.type
_entity_poly.pdbx_seq_one_letter_code
_entity_poly.pdbx_strand_id
1 'polypeptide(L)'
;MSVDMSSSPAALMAFAAWIAFHMMVIMTYRATLVITGKKVNTFGPSRSDSQSSFIGRVGSSHANCLENFPLFLTVVMVNTVTSGPDISKLAWHYVYARVAQSLAHWYSFSELTVMVRLTNFLVGWGLLVTIGYRTMYH
;
A
#
# COMPACT_ATOMS: atom_id res chain seq x y z
N MET A 1 -19.33 -5.61 17.54
CA MET A 1 -19.57 -4.55 16.55
C MET A 1 -18.98 -5.03 15.23
N SER A 2 -19.80 -5.27 14.21
CA SER A 2 -19.32 -5.60 12.87
C SER A 2 -18.85 -4.33 12.16
N VAL A 3 -17.69 -4.36 11.52
CA VAL A 3 -17.23 -3.26 10.66
C VAL A 3 -18.10 -3.25 9.40
N ASP A 4 -18.69 -2.10 9.06
CA ASP A 4 -19.34 -1.95 7.75
C ASP A 4 -18.26 -1.98 6.66
N MET A 5 -18.43 -2.84 5.66
CA MET A 5 -17.47 -3.00 4.56
C MET A 5 -17.30 -1.73 3.73
N SER A 6 -18.23 -0.77 3.79
CA SER A 6 -18.10 0.51 3.08
C SER A 6 -17.38 1.60 3.89
N SER A 7 -17.12 1.37 5.19
CA SER A 7 -16.61 2.37 6.13
C SER A 7 -15.12 2.69 5.99
N SER A 8 -14.67 3.80 6.59
CA SER A 8 -13.25 4.16 6.63
C SER A 8 -12.36 3.16 7.40
N PRO A 9 -12.78 2.52 8.51
CA PRO A 9 -12.01 1.40 9.09
C PRO A 9 -11.90 0.19 8.16
N ALA A 10 -12.93 -0.11 7.36
CA ALA A 10 -12.84 -1.17 6.37
C ALA A 10 -11.81 -0.85 5.27
N ALA A 11 -11.73 0.41 4.82
CA ALA A 11 -10.70 0.86 3.88
C ALA A 11 -9.28 0.71 4.48
N LEU A 12 -9.10 1.05 5.77
CA LEU A 12 -7.83 0.82 6.48
C LEU A 12 -7.46 -0.67 6.54
N MET A 13 -8.42 -1.54 6.87
CA MET A 13 -8.23 -2.99 6.86
C MET A 13 -7.88 -3.51 5.46
N ALA A 14 -8.54 -3.00 4.41
CA ALA A 14 -8.25 -3.37 3.03
C ALA A 14 -6.82 -2.95 2.63
N PHE A 15 -6.35 -1.78 3.06
CA PHE A 15 -4.97 -1.37 2.80
C PHE A 15 -3.94 -2.22 3.56
N ALA A 16 -4.22 -2.57 4.81
CA ALA A 16 -3.39 -3.50 5.57
C ALA A 16 -3.34 -4.89 4.90
N ALA A 17 -4.48 -5.39 4.44
CA ALA A 17 -4.56 -6.64 3.67
C ALA A 17 -3.77 -6.58 2.37
N TRP A 18 -3.79 -5.43 1.67
CA TRP A 18 -3.01 -5.21 0.45
C TRP A 18 -1.49 -5.25 0.70
N ILE A 19 -1.04 -4.68 1.83
CA ILE A 19 0.37 -4.76 2.27
C ILE A 19 0.75 -6.21 2.58
N ALA A 20 -0.10 -6.94 3.29
CA ALA A 20 0.11 -8.36 3.58
C ALA A 20 0.15 -9.20 2.29
N PHE A 21 -0.72 -8.90 1.32
CA PHE A 21 -0.73 -9.55 0.01
C PHE A 21 0.61 -9.41 -0.73
N HIS A 22 1.21 -8.22 -0.73
CA HIS A 22 2.57 -8.05 -1.29
C HIS A 22 3.58 -8.98 -0.63
N MET A 23 3.54 -9.08 0.70
CA MET A 23 4.46 -9.93 1.43
C MET A 23 4.24 -11.41 1.12
N MET A 24 2.98 -11.84 0.97
CA MET A 24 2.66 -13.21 0.54
C MET A 24 3.24 -13.53 -0.84
N VAL A 25 3.16 -12.60 -1.80
CA VAL A 25 3.79 -12.76 -3.12
C VAL A 25 5.31 -12.93 -3.00
N ILE A 26 5.96 -12.08 -2.22
CA ILE A 26 7.42 -12.13 -1.98
C ILE A 26 7.83 -13.46 -1.34
N MET A 27 7.12 -13.88 -0.30
CA MET A 27 7.44 -15.10 0.44
C MET A 27 7.16 -16.36 -0.36
N THR A 28 6.08 -16.39 -1.16
CA THR A 28 5.78 -17.50 -2.06
C THR A 28 6.90 -17.67 -3.09
N TYR A 29 7.36 -16.58 -3.71
CA TYR A 29 8.49 -16.62 -4.64
C TYR A 29 9.79 -17.09 -3.98
N ARG A 30 10.08 -16.64 -2.76
CA ARG A 30 11.28 -17.11 -2.04
C ARG A 30 11.17 -18.58 -1.66
N ALA A 31 9.99 -19.03 -1.25
CA ALA A 31 9.74 -20.43 -0.92
C ALA A 31 9.94 -21.34 -2.13
N THR A 32 9.43 -20.98 -3.32
CA THR A 32 9.63 -21.77 -4.54
C THR A 32 11.12 -21.89 -4.89
N LEU A 33 11.88 -20.79 -4.80
CA LEU A 33 13.33 -20.83 -5.05
C LEU A 33 14.06 -21.79 -4.11
N VAL A 34 13.71 -21.79 -2.82
CA VAL A 34 14.30 -22.70 -1.82
C VAL A 34 13.96 -24.15 -2.14
N ILE A 35 12.69 -24.44 -2.46
CA ILE A 35 12.23 -25.79 -2.81
C ILE A 35 12.94 -26.29 -4.09
N THR A 36 13.24 -25.39 -5.03
CA THR A 36 14.00 -25.70 -6.26
C THR A 36 15.53 -25.75 -6.06
N GLY A 37 16.03 -25.67 -4.83
CA GLY A 37 17.43 -25.89 -4.49
C GLY A 37 18.26 -24.63 -4.19
N LYS A 38 17.66 -23.44 -4.13
CA LYS A 38 18.37 -22.24 -3.69
C LYS A 38 18.62 -22.29 -2.19
N LYS A 39 19.87 -22.11 -1.75
CA LYS A 39 20.22 -22.07 -0.33
C LYS A 39 19.56 -20.86 0.35
N VAL A 40 18.89 -21.07 1.48
CA VAL A 40 18.16 -20.02 2.22
C VAL A 40 19.06 -18.82 2.58
N ASN A 41 20.32 -19.07 2.94
CA ASN A 41 21.25 -18.01 3.36
C ASN A 41 21.79 -17.15 2.19
N THR A 42 21.31 -17.38 0.97
CA THR A 42 21.72 -16.59 -0.23
C THR A 42 20.76 -15.45 -0.55
N PHE A 43 19.62 -15.34 0.15
CA PHE A 43 18.81 -14.15 0.08
C PHE A 43 19.53 -13.02 0.82
N GLY A 44 19.94 -11.98 0.08
CA GLY A 44 20.51 -10.79 0.71
C GLY A 44 19.45 -9.99 1.49
N PRO A 45 19.87 -8.93 2.20
CA PRO A 45 18.94 -8.00 2.84
C PRO A 45 17.89 -7.56 1.82
N SER A 46 16.63 -7.41 2.25
CA SER A 46 15.36 -7.13 1.51
C SER A 46 15.40 -6.32 0.19
N ARG A 47 16.51 -5.64 -0.13
CA ARG A 47 16.75 -4.81 -1.31
C ARG A 47 17.84 -5.32 -2.26
N SER A 48 18.43 -6.49 -2.02
CA SER A 48 19.50 -7.07 -2.86
C SER A 48 19.01 -7.68 -4.16
N ASP A 49 17.72 -8.05 -4.22
CA ASP A 49 17.11 -8.49 -5.48
C ASP A 49 17.01 -7.25 -6.38
N SER A 50 17.63 -7.30 -7.56
CA SER A 50 17.69 -6.13 -8.44
C SER A 50 16.28 -5.61 -8.71
N GLN A 51 16.10 -4.29 -8.69
CA GLN A 51 14.82 -3.67 -9.05
C GLN A 51 14.40 -4.03 -10.48
N SER A 52 15.31 -4.52 -11.32
CA SER A 52 14.98 -5.04 -12.66
C SER A 52 14.16 -6.34 -12.63
N SER A 53 14.18 -7.11 -11.55
CA SER A 53 13.34 -8.30 -11.39
C SER A 53 11.90 -7.94 -11.01
N PHE A 54 10.93 -8.75 -11.43
CA PHE A 54 9.52 -8.57 -11.02
C PHE A 54 9.40 -8.57 -9.49
N ILE A 55 10.05 -9.51 -8.80
CA ILE A 55 9.96 -9.60 -7.34
C ILE A 55 10.61 -8.42 -6.62
N GLY A 56 11.70 -7.87 -7.16
CA GLY A 56 12.32 -6.65 -6.64
C GLY A 56 11.40 -5.43 -6.79
N ARG A 57 10.59 -5.38 -7.85
CA ARG A 57 9.55 -4.35 -8.02
C ARG A 57 8.40 -4.52 -7.03
N VAL A 58 7.95 -5.76 -6.79
CA VAL A 58 6.96 -6.04 -5.74
C VAL A 58 7.51 -5.61 -4.37
N GLY A 59 8.76 -5.93 -4.04
CA GLY A 59 9.41 -5.48 -2.81
C GLY A 59 9.48 -3.95 -2.67
N SER A 60 9.81 -3.26 -3.76
CA SER A 60 9.84 -1.78 -3.79
C SER A 60 8.45 -1.16 -3.57
N SER A 61 7.40 -1.73 -4.19
CA SER A 61 6.02 -1.30 -3.97
C SER A 61 5.48 -1.63 -2.56
N HIS A 62 5.92 -2.74 -1.97
CA HIS A 62 5.59 -3.11 -0.59
C HIS A 62 6.17 -2.09 0.40
N ALA A 63 7.46 -1.75 0.25
CA ALA A 63 8.11 -0.72 1.05
C ALA A 63 7.39 0.63 0.93
N ASN A 64 7.01 1.00 -0.30
CA ASN A 64 6.26 2.24 -0.52
C ASN A 64 4.89 2.22 0.19
N CYS A 65 4.18 1.09 0.23
CA CYS A 65 2.95 0.99 1.01
C CYS A 65 3.18 1.07 2.52
N LEU A 66 4.24 0.44 3.04
CA LEU A 66 4.61 0.53 4.45
C LEU A 66 4.96 1.96 4.89
N GLU A 67 5.64 2.73 4.05
CA GLU A 67 5.97 4.14 4.33
C GLU A 67 4.71 5.03 4.45
N ASN A 68 3.64 4.67 3.77
CA ASN A 68 2.39 5.44 3.74
C ASN A 68 1.34 4.93 4.74
N PHE A 69 1.46 3.69 5.21
CA PHE A 69 0.52 3.07 6.13
C PHE A 69 0.36 3.82 7.47
N PRO A 70 1.43 4.24 8.17
CA PRO A 70 1.30 4.97 9.43
C PRO A 70 0.49 6.27 9.30
N LEU A 71 0.66 6.99 8.19
CA LEU A 71 -0.07 8.23 7.93
C LEU A 71 -1.58 7.94 7.75
N PHE A 72 -1.91 6.94 6.92
CA PHE A 72 -3.31 6.57 6.67
C PHE A 72 -3.99 6.01 7.91
N LEU A 73 -3.30 5.13 8.64
CA LEU A 73 -3.71 4.60 9.94
C LEU A 73 -4.03 5.74 10.91
N THR A 74 -3.13 6.71 11.03
CA THR A 74 -3.29 7.83 11.95
C THR A 74 -4.55 8.64 11.64
N VAL A 75 -4.72 9.09 10.39
CA VAL A 75 -5.87 9.96 10.07
C VAL A 75 -7.21 9.23 10.17
N VAL A 76 -7.28 7.96 9.77
CA VAL A 76 -8.52 7.15 9.88
C VAL A 76 -8.84 6.84 11.33
N MET A 77 -7.86 6.42 12.12
CA MET A 77 -8.09 6.06 13.52
C MET A 77 -8.43 7.27 14.38
N VAL A 78 -7.73 8.40 14.20
CA VAL A 78 -8.07 9.65 14.91
C VAL A 78 -9.51 10.06 14.59
N ASN A 79 -9.89 10.10 13.31
CA ASN A 79 -11.26 10.40 12.91
C ASN A 79 -12.29 9.46 13.54
N THR A 80 -11.98 8.16 13.57
CA THR A 80 -12.88 7.14 14.12
C THR A 80 -13.08 7.31 15.62
N VAL A 81 -11.99 7.51 16.39
CA VAL A 81 -12.07 7.62 17.86
C VAL A 81 -12.63 8.96 18.33
N THR A 82 -12.50 10.02 17.52
CA THR A 82 -13.10 11.33 17.81
C THR A 82 -14.51 11.48 17.28
N SER A 83 -15.09 10.44 16.67
CA SER A 83 -16.41 10.50 16.02
C SER A 83 -16.50 11.64 14.98
N GLY A 84 -15.44 11.81 14.20
CA GLY A 84 -15.37 12.82 13.14
C GLY A 84 -16.34 12.57 11.98
N PRO A 85 -16.34 13.45 10.97
CA PRO A 85 -17.27 13.39 9.85
C PRO A 85 -17.04 12.14 8.99
N ASP A 86 -18.05 11.74 8.20
CA ASP A 86 -17.92 10.60 7.28
C ASP A 86 -16.84 10.86 6.21
N ILE A 87 -15.74 10.11 6.32
CA ILE A 87 -14.60 10.11 5.41
C ILE A 87 -14.52 8.82 4.56
N SER A 88 -15.52 7.94 4.64
CA SER A 88 -15.46 6.58 4.07
C SER A 88 -15.16 6.58 2.58
N LYS A 89 -15.81 7.46 1.81
CA LYS A 89 -15.53 7.62 0.38
C LYS A 89 -14.08 8.03 0.11
N LEU A 90 -13.55 9.01 0.85
CA LEU A 90 -12.18 9.48 0.67
C LEU A 90 -11.16 8.38 1.02
N ALA A 91 -11.42 7.64 2.10
CA ALA A 91 -10.59 6.53 2.54
C ALA A 91 -10.53 5.42 1.48
N TRP A 92 -11.65 5.05 0.86
CA TRP A 92 -11.64 4.05 -0.23
C TRP A 92 -10.93 4.55 -1.50
N HIS A 93 -11.09 5.81 -1.87
CA HIS A 93 -10.35 6.37 -3.01
C HIS A 93 -8.84 6.38 -2.76
N TYR A 94 -8.42 6.60 -1.50
CA TYR A 94 -7.02 6.47 -1.12
C TYR A 94 -6.53 5.03 -1.40
N VAL A 95 -7.26 4.01 -0.93
CA VAL A 95 -6.91 2.60 -1.18
C VAL A 95 -6.80 2.31 -2.67
N TYR A 96 -7.75 2.75 -3.50
CA TYR A 96 -7.70 2.55 -4.95
C TYR A 96 -6.46 3.19 -5.59
N ALA A 97 -6.11 4.41 -5.20
CA ALA A 97 -4.89 5.06 -5.67
C ALA A 97 -3.63 4.26 -5.29
N ARG A 98 -3.58 3.72 -4.06
CA ARG A 98 -2.46 2.89 -3.60
C ARG A 98 -2.35 1.56 -4.37
N VAL A 99 -3.48 0.91 -4.65
CA VAL A 99 -3.53 -0.32 -5.46
C VAL A 99 -3.06 -0.04 -6.88
N ALA A 100 -3.60 0.99 -7.54
CA ALA A 100 -3.20 1.38 -8.90
C ALA A 100 -1.71 1.73 -8.98
N GLN A 101 -1.19 2.47 -7.99
CA GLN A 101 0.23 2.78 -7.89
C GLN A 101 1.10 1.52 -7.75
N SER A 102 0.66 0.56 -6.92
CA SER A 102 1.37 -0.70 -6.68
C SER A 102 1.42 -1.54 -7.96
N LEU A 103 0.28 -1.72 -8.63
CA LEU A 103 0.18 -2.47 -9.88
C LEU A 103 1.02 -1.84 -11.01
N ALA A 104 1.01 -0.52 -11.13
CA ALA A 104 1.90 0.19 -12.05
C ALA A 104 3.38 -0.12 -11.71
N HIS A 105 3.75 -0.09 -10.43
CA HIS A 105 5.10 -0.42 -9.99
C HIS A 105 5.54 -1.84 -10.39
N TRP A 106 4.62 -2.80 -10.41
CA TRP A 106 4.94 -4.19 -10.76
C TRP A 106 5.24 -4.37 -12.26
N TYR A 107 4.58 -3.58 -13.11
CA TYR A 107 4.61 -3.78 -14.56
C TYR A 107 5.93 -3.34 -15.20
N SER A 108 6.29 -2.06 -15.10
CA SER A 108 7.42 -1.49 -15.86
C SER A 108 8.00 -0.22 -15.23
N PHE A 109 9.21 0.16 -15.66
CA PHE A 109 9.81 1.47 -15.42
C PHE A 109 9.72 2.41 -16.63
N SER A 110 8.82 2.14 -17.58
CA SER A 110 8.57 3.07 -18.66
C SER A 110 8.15 4.44 -18.12
N GLU A 111 8.45 5.50 -18.87
CA GLU A 111 8.08 6.86 -18.51
C GLU A 111 6.59 6.98 -18.17
N LEU A 112 5.72 6.37 -18.99
CA LEU A 112 4.28 6.31 -18.73
C LEU A 112 3.96 5.69 -17.36
N THR A 113 4.62 4.59 -17.00
CA THR A 113 4.38 3.90 -15.72
C THR A 113 4.87 4.74 -14.54
N VAL A 114 5.97 5.48 -14.71
CA VAL A 114 6.46 6.44 -13.73
C VAL A 114 5.44 7.57 -13.53
N MET A 115 4.89 8.12 -14.61
CA MET A 115 3.86 9.17 -14.53
C MET A 115 2.58 8.66 -13.86
N VAL A 116 2.10 7.46 -14.19
CA VAL A 116 0.95 6.83 -13.53
C VAL A 116 1.20 6.69 -12.02
N ARG A 117 2.39 6.27 -11.61
CA ARG A 117 2.75 6.15 -10.20
C ARG A 117 2.78 7.50 -9.50
N LEU A 118 3.34 8.53 -10.13
CA LEU A 118 3.38 9.88 -9.59
C LEU A 118 1.97 10.45 -9.42
N THR A 119 1.11 10.32 -10.43
CA THR A 119 -0.27 10.79 -10.37
C THR A 119 -1.03 10.14 -9.23
N ASN A 120 -0.97 8.80 -9.11
CA ASN A 120 -1.65 8.09 -8.01
C ASN A 120 -1.06 8.43 -6.64
N PHE A 121 0.26 8.67 -6.56
CA PHE A 121 0.88 9.15 -5.33
C PHE A 121 0.31 10.51 -4.90
N LEU A 122 0.24 11.47 -5.82
CA LEU A 122 -0.29 12.80 -5.56
C LEU A 122 -1.78 12.77 -5.19
N VAL A 123 -2.58 11.96 -5.88
CA VAL A 123 -4.00 11.73 -5.52
C VAL A 123 -4.11 11.18 -4.11
N GLY A 124 -3.36 10.13 -3.78
CA GLY A 124 -3.36 9.53 -2.45
C GLY A 124 -2.95 10.53 -1.36
N TRP A 125 -1.90 11.32 -1.59
CA TRP A 125 -1.46 12.34 -0.64
C TRP A 125 -2.47 13.48 -0.48
N GLY A 126 -3.08 13.95 -1.58
CA GLY A 126 -4.14 14.96 -1.53
C GLY A 126 -5.36 14.47 -0.74
N LEU A 127 -5.75 13.21 -0.92
CA LEU A 127 -6.81 12.58 -0.12
C LEU A 127 -6.43 12.48 1.36
N LEU A 128 -5.20 12.10 1.68
CA LEU A 128 -4.72 11.99 3.05
C LEU A 128 -4.74 13.34 3.77
N VAL A 129 -4.28 14.40 3.10
CA VAL A 129 -4.37 15.79 3.61
C VAL A 129 -5.84 16.20 3.79
N THR A 130 -6.71 15.88 2.83
CA THR A 130 -8.15 16.22 2.91
C THR A 130 -8.83 15.52 4.08
N ILE A 131 -8.53 14.23 4.30
CA ILE A 131 -9.05 13.46 5.44
C ILE A 131 -8.55 14.07 6.76
N GLY A 132 -7.25 14.35 6.85
CA GLY A 132 -6.66 14.98 8.04
C GLY A 132 -7.29 16.33 8.36
N TYR A 133 -7.46 17.18 7.34
CA TYR A 133 -8.13 18.47 7.49
C TYR A 133 -9.57 18.30 7.97
N ARG A 134 -10.36 17.43 7.34
CA ARG A 134 -11.75 17.18 7.76
C ARG A 134 -11.83 16.64 9.18
N THR A 135 -10.85 15.86 9.61
CA THR A 135 -10.82 15.30 10.96
C THR A 135 -10.53 16.34 12.04
N MET A 136 -9.81 17.42 11.70
CA MET A 136 -9.42 18.46 12.66
C MET A 136 -10.44 19.60 12.75
N TYR A 137 -11.15 19.90 11.65
CA TYR A 137 -11.95 21.13 11.52
C TYR A 137 -13.45 20.91 11.25
N HIS A 138 -13.88 19.65 11.12
CA HIS A 138 -15.27 19.26 10.92
C HIS A 138 -15.60 18.05 11.81
#